data_AF-A0A9E1YLY2-F1
#
_entry.id   AF-A0A9E1YLY2-F1
#
_cell.length_a   1.000
_cell.length_b   1.000
_cell.length_c   1.000
_cell.angle_alpha   90.00
_cell.angle_beta   90.00
_cell.angle_gamma   90.00
#
_symmetry.space_group_name_H-M   'P 1'
#
loop_
_entity.id
_entity.type
_entity.pdbx_description
1 polymer ?
#
loop_
_entity_poly.entity_id
_entity_poly.type
_entity_poly.pdbx_seq_one_letter_code
_entity_poly.pdbx_strand_id
1 'polypeptide(L)'
;MLENLITSKTRLRLLIKFFISQANKGHLNGLASEMGESTNSIRKELNHLFEAGYLNKTKKENKVEYNVNIKHPLYDTMKKVVMKHLGLEDIVETVLGKMGNVEEILLIGDYAKGIDSGNIEIFLIGKNLNMDYIENLEIKIEKLISRKVTFYLSSKFSSKQKSIVLYINN
;
A
#
# COMPACT_ATOMS: atom_id res chain seq x y z
N MET A 1 -6.39 -8.79 -10.68
CA MET A 1 -5.30 -9.74 -11.01
C MET A 1 -5.03 -10.72 -9.86
N LEU A 2 -4.56 -10.28 -8.68
CA LEU A 2 -4.35 -11.21 -7.56
C LEU A 2 -5.62 -11.79 -6.96
N GLU A 3 -6.75 -11.09 -7.04
CA GLU A 3 -8.06 -11.59 -6.55
C GLU A 3 -8.47 -12.93 -7.18
N ASN A 4 -8.01 -13.23 -8.39
CA ASN A 4 -8.30 -14.50 -9.07
C ASN A 4 -7.38 -15.64 -8.61
N LEU A 5 -6.18 -15.32 -8.12
CA LEU A 5 -5.21 -16.28 -7.60
C LEU A 5 -5.39 -16.52 -6.09
N ILE A 6 -5.71 -15.45 -5.37
CA ILE A 6 -5.95 -15.43 -3.93
C ILE A 6 -7.45 -15.25 -3.71
N THR A 7 -8.16 -16.37 -3.70
CA THR A 7 -9.63 -16.41 -3.59
C THR A 7 -10.16 -15.85 -2.28
N SER A 8 -9.36 -15.91 -1.21
CA SER A 8 -9.69 -15.29 0.08
C SER A 8 -9.45 -13.78 0.02
N LYS A 9 -10.55 -13.00 -0.09
CA LYS A 9 -10.51 -11.53 -0.02
C LYS A 9 -9.84 -11.04 1.26
N THR A 10 -10.07 -11.74 2.37
CA THR A 10 -9.46 -11.45 3.67
C THR A 10 -7.94 -11.59 3.62
N ARG A 11 -7.44 -12.69 3.06
CA ARG A 11 -6.01 -12.93 2.90
C ARG A 11 -5.36 -11.87 2.03
N LEU A 12 -6.01 -11.51 0.93
CA LEU A 12 -5.50 -10.45 0.04
C LEU A 12 -5.40 -9.10 0.78
N ARG A 13 -6.43 -8.70 1.53
CA ARG A 13 -6.38 -7.47 2.34
C ARG A 13 -5.31 -7.51 3.42
N LEU A 14 -5.08 -8.66 4.06
CA LEU A 14 -3.97 -8.84 5.01
C LEU A 14 -2.60 -8.74 4.33
N LEU A 15 -2.44 -9.32 3.14
CA LEU A 15 -1.21 -9.16 2.36
C LEU A 15 -0.95 -7.69 2.01
N ILE A 16 -1.96 -6.96 1.54
CA ILE A 16 -1.86 -5.52 1.28
C ILE A 16 -1.47 -4.78 2.57
N LYS A 17 -2.17 -5.05 3.68
CA LYS A 17 -1.92 -4.42 4.99
C LYS A 17 -0.48 -4.56 5.44
N PHE A 18 0.10 -5.75 5.33
CA PHE A 18 1.43 -6.02 5.88
C PHE A 18 2.57 -5.77 4.90
N PHE A 19 2.38 -5.96 3.60
CA PHE A 19 3.46 -5.88 2.62
C PHE A 19 3.61 -4.51 1.96
N ILE A 20 2.63 -3.60 2.08
CA ILE A 20 2.81 -2.23 1.59
C ILE A 20 3.84 -1.43 2.40
N SER A 21 3.95 -1.71 3.71
CA SER A 21 4.94 -1.07 4.58
C SER A 21 5.32 -1.99 5.74
N GLN A 22 6.63 -2.18 5.95
CA GLN A 22 7.16 -2.93 7.09
C GLN A 22 6.79 -2.32 8.45
N ALA A 23 6.44 -1.02 8.49
CA ALA A 23 6.01 -0.34 9.70
C ALA A 23 4.57 -0.72 10.11
N ASN A 24 3.82 -1.40 9.24
CA ASN A 24 2.46 -1.80 9.54
C ASN A 24 2.44 -2.95 10.54
N LYS A 25 1.66 -2.75 11.60
CA LYS A 25 1.35 -3.73 12.62
C LYS A 25 -0.16 -3.81 12.78
N GLY A 26 -0.65 -4.96 13.20
CA GLY A 26 -2.07 -5.18 13.39
C GLY A 26 -2.33 -6.11 14.55
N HIS A 27 -3.23 -5.72 15.44
CA HIS A 27 -3.77 -6.62 16.44
C HIS A 27 -5.09 -7.21 15.94
N LEU A 28 -5.40 -8.44 16.37
CA LEU A 28 -6.51 -9.22 15.83
C LEU A 28 -7.84 -8.44 15.72
N ASN A 29 -8.27 -7.81 16.82
CA ASN A 29 -9.56 -7.10 16.85
C ASN A 29 -9.54 -5.82 15.99
N GLY A 30 -8.42 -5.12 15.95
CA GLY A 30 -8.25 -3.93 15.12
C GLY A 30 -8.32 -4.27 13.64
N LEU A 31 -7.66 -5.36 13.24
CA LEU A 31 -7.73 -5.87 11.86
C LEU A 31 -9.15 -6.32 11.48
N ALA A 32 -9.86 -6.98 12.38
CA ALA A 32 -11.26 -7.35 12.17
C ALA A 32 -12.16 -6.13 11.95
N SER A 33 -12.00 -5.09 12.79
CA SER A 33 -12.74 -3.84 12.63
C SER A 33 -12.37 -3.10 11.34
N GLU A 34 -11.08 -2.99 11.02
CA GLU A 34 -10.57 -2.32 9.82
C GLU A 34 -11.07 -2.99 8.53
N MET A 35 -11.16 -4.32 8.53
CA MET A 35 -11.54 -5.11 7.37
C MET A 35 -13.04 -5.41 7.29
N GLY A 36 -13.83 -5.00 8.28
CA GLY A 36 -15.27 -5.27 8.34
C GLY A 36 -15.62 -6.76 8.41
N GLU A 37 -14.77 -7.56 9.06
CA GLU A 37 -14.89 -9.03 9.09
C GLU A 37 -14.93 -9.60 10.51
N SER A 38 -15.42 -10.83 10.66
CA SER A 38 -15.41 -11.51 11.94
C SER A 38 -13.98 -11.77 12.44
N THR A 39 -13.77 -11.68 13.75
CA THR A 39 -12.47 -11.98 14.38
C THR A 39 -11.99 -13.40 14.09
N ASN A 40 -12.91 -14.35 13.89
CA ASN A 40 -12.58 -15.74 13.53
C ASN A 40 -12.02 -15.84 12.09
N SER A 41 -12.60 -15.13 11.12
CA SER A 41 -12.12 -15.07 9.73
C SER A 41 -10.68 -14.52 9.69
N ILE A 42 -10.48 -13.36 10.33
CA ILE A 42 -9.15 -12.73 10.43
C ILE A 42 -8.16 -13.65 11.12
N ARG A 43 -8.55 -14.29 12.24
CA ARG A 43 -7.66 -15.20 12.99
C ARG A 43 -7.19 -16.36 12.12
N LYS A 44 -8.09 -16.96 11.34
CA LYS A 44 -7.75 -18.09 10.46
C LYS A 44 -6.70 -17.68 9.43
N GLU A 45 -6.90 -16.56 8.75
CA GLU A 45 -5.94 -16.11 7.72
C GLU A 45 -4.62 -15.59 8.30
N LEU A 46 -4.65 -14.93 9.46
CA LEU A 46 -3.44 -14.56 10.18
C LEU A 46 -2.63 -15.78 10.60
N ASN A 47 -3.28 -16.84 11.07
CA ASN A 47 -2.61 -18.09 11.42
C ASN A 47 -1.99 -18.73 10.17
N HIS A 48 -2.70 -18.80 9.04
CA HIS A 48 -2.12 -19.33 7.79
C HIS A 48 -0.87 -18.55 7.37
N LEU A 49 -0.91 -17.21 7.41
CA LEU A 49 0.24 -16.38 7.03
C LEU A 49 1.39 -16.49 8.04
N PHE A 50 1.09 -16.66 9.33
CA PHE A 50 2.09 -16.91 10.38
C PHE A 50 2.75 -18.29 10.22
N GLU A 51 1.97 -19.35 10.03
CA GLU A 51 2.46 -20.72 9.84
C GLU A 51 3.30 -20.85 8.57
N ALA A 52 2.95 -20.12 7.52
CA ALA A 52 3.75 -20.01 6.30
C ALA A 52 4.99 -19.11 6.43
N GLY A 53 5.23 -18.49 7.60
CA GLY A 53 6.42 -17.68 7.89
C GLY A 53 6.38 -16.25 7.36
N TYR A 54 5.29 -15.80 6.74
CA TYR A 54 5.14 -14.43 6.23
C TYR A 54 4.94 -13.39 7.33
N LEU A 55 4.36 -13.79 8.46
CA LEU A 55 4.11 -12.92 9.61
C LEU A 55 4.87 -13.40 10.85
N ASN A 56 5.28 -12.45 11.67
CA ASN A 56 5.66 -12.67 13.05
C ASN A 56 4.46 -12.42 13.96
N LYS A 57 4.41 -13.13 15.09
CA LYS A 57 3.36 -13.02 16.10
C LYS A 57 4.01 -12.71 17.45
N THR A 58 3.68 -11.56 18.02
CA THR A 58 4.17 -11.14 19.33
C THR A 58 3.00 -11.01 20.30
N LYS A 59 3.11 -11.66 21.46
CA LYS A 59 2.13 -11.46 22.55
C LYS A 59 2.61 -10.29 23.41
N LYS A 60 1.79 -9.24 23.48
CA LYS A 60 2.02 -8.08 24.35
C LYS A 60 0.84 -7.97 25.30
N GLU A 61 1.07 -8.33 26.57
CA GLU A 61 0.04 -8.48 27.60
C GLU A 61 -1.11 -9.41 27.14
N ASN A 62 -2.33 -8.86 27.05
CA ASN A 62 -3.54 -9.55 26.61
C ASN A 62 -3.84 -9.37 25.11
N LYS A 63 -2.93 -8.76 24.34
CA LYS A 63 -3.09 -8.53 22.90
C LYS A 63 -2.06 -9.32 22.10
N VAL A 64 -2.53 -9.88 21.00
CA VAL A 64 -1.67 -10.49 19.99
C VAL A 64 -1.48 -9.50 18.85
N GLU A 65 -0.23 -9.15 18.60
CA GLU A 65 0.18 -8.25 17.53
C GLU A 65 0.87 -9.06 16.43
N TYR A 66 0.56 -8.73 15.19
CA TYR A 66 1.14 -9.31 13.99
C TYR A 66 1.89 -8.23 13.22
N ASN A 67 3.02 -8.62 12.63
CA ASN A 67 3.81 -7.78 11.73
C ASN A 67 4.45 -8.63 10.64
N VAL A 68 4.79 -8.02 9.52
CA VAL A 68 5.46 -8.74 8.43
C VAL A 68 6.83 -9.26 8.85
N ASN A 69 7.18 -10.45 8.37
CA ASN A 69 8.51 -11.02 8.51
C ASN A 69 9.39 -10.58 7.34
N ILE A 70 10.14 -9.48 7.53
CA ILE A 70 11.07 -8.96 6.53
C ILE A 70 12.25 -9.91 6.22
N LYS A 71 12.48 -10.91 7.08
CA LYS A 71 13.54 -11.92 6.88
C LYS A 71 13.05 -13.12 6.05
N HIS A 72 11.77 -13.15 5.68
CA HIS A 72 11.23 -14.24 4.86
C HIS A 72 11.84 -14.19 3.45
N PRO A 73 12.25 -15.32 2.85
CA PRO A 73 12.91 -15.33 1.53
C PRO A 73 12.09 -14.69 0.41
N LEU A 74 10.76 -14.75 0.51
CA LEU A 74 9.83 -14.16 -0.47
C LEU A 74 9.33 -12.76 -0.08
N TYR A 75 9.91 -12.11 0.94
CA TYR A 75 9.41 -10.81 1.41
C TYR A 75 9.39 -9.75 0.31
N ASP A 76 10.53 -9.52 -0.35
CA ASP A 76 10.64 -8.50 -1.40
C ASP A 76 9.79 -8.84 -2.62
N THR A 77 9.72 -10.13 -2.98
CA THR A 77 8.84 -10.59 -4.06
C THR A 77 7.38 -10.30 -3.74
N MET A 78 6.91 -10.63 -2.54
CA MET A 78 5.54 -10.37 -2.13
C MET A 78 5.22 -8.88 -2.05
N LYS A 79 6.17 -8.06 -1.57
CA LYS A 79 6.05 -6.61 -1.59
C LYS A 79 5.86 -6.08 -3.01
N LYS A 80 6.69 -6.50 -3.97
CA LYS A 80 6.55 -6.14 -5.39
C LYS A 80 5.21 -6.58 -5.97
N VAL A 81 4.81 -7.82 -5.71
CA VAL A 81 3.52 -8.38 -6.14
C VAL A 81 2.36 -7.52 -5.62
N VAL A 82 2.40 -7.10 -4.36
CA VAL A 82 1.39 -6.19 -3.78
C VAL A 82 1.45 -4.80 -4.42
N MET A 83 2.64 -4.22 -4.60
CA MET A 83 2.77 -2.90 -5.24
C MET A 83 2.24 -2.90 -6.68
N LYS A 84 2.55 -3.94 -7.45
CA LYS A 84 2.03 -4.13 -8.81
C LYS A 84 0.53 -4.37 -8.83
N HIS A 85 -0.01 -5.14 -7.88
CA HIS A 85 -1.44 -5.38 -7.77
C HIS A 85 -2.27 -4.10 -7.63
N LEU A 86 -1.74 -3.19 -6.82
CA LEU A 86 -2.36 -1.91 -6.51
C LEU A 86 -2.12 -0.87 -7.61
N GLY A 87 -1.29 -1.18 -8.60
CA GLY A 87 -0.93 -0.27 -9.69
C GLY A 87 0.06 0.82 -9.28
N LEU A 88 0.73 0.68 -8.12
CA LEU A 88 1.66 1.70 -7.62
C LEU A 88 2.92 1.83 -8.49
N GLU A 89 3.40 0.72 -9.05
CA GLU A 89 4.51 0.73 -10.01
C GLU A 89 4.10 1.45 -11.31
N ASP A 90 2.90 1.16 -11.82
CA ASP A 90 2.37 1.78 -13.04
C ASP A 90 2.16 3.30 -12.85
N ILE A 91 1.77 3.74 -11.64
CA ILE A 91 1.70 5.15 -11.27
C ILE A 91 3.10 5.79 -11.35
N VAL A 92 4.09 5.20 -10.68
CA VAL A 92 5.46 5.75 -10.64
C VAL A 92 6.03 5.86 -12.04
N GLU A 93 5.94 4.80 -12.85
CA GLU A 93 6.42 4.79 -14.24
C GLU A 93 5.74 5.86 -15.09
N THR A 94 4.41 5.98 -14.96
CA THR A 94 3.61 6.93 -15.74
C THR A 94 3.90 8.38 -15.34
N VAL A 95 4.11 8.65 -14.04
CA VAL A 95 4.49 9.96 -13.53
C VAL A 95 5.90 10.34 -14.03
N LEU A 96 6.90 9.46 -13.87
CA LEU A 96 8.27 9.75 -14.29
C LEU A 96 8.39 9.96 -15.80
N GLY A 97 7.65 9.18 -16.60
CA GLY A 97 7.66 9.33 -18.06
C GLY A 97 6.96 10.58 -18.60
N LYS A 98 6.13 11.26 -17.80
CA LYS A 98 5.29 12.38 -18.27
C LYS A 98 5.48 13.69 -17.54
N MET A 99 5.83 13.66 -16.25
CA MET A 99 5.93 14.85 -15.41
C MET A 99 7.36 15.41 -15.31
N GLY A 100 8.37 14.66 -15.75
CA GLY A 100 9.75 15.13 -15.78
C GLY A 100 10.36 15.25 -14.38
N ASN A 101 10.64 16.48 -13.93
CA ASN A 101 11.47 16.82 -12.76
C ASN A 101 10.78 16.57 -11.39
N VAL A 102 10.31 15.35 -11.20
CA VAL A 102 9.77 14.85 -9.92
C VAL A 102 10.94 14.41 -9.05
N GLU A 103 11.07 15.03 -7.89
CA GLU A 103 12.07 14.73 -6.87
C GLU A 103 11.61 13.56 -5.99
N GLU A 104 10.34 13.52 -5.58
CA GLU A 104 9.77 12.44 -4.78
C GLU A 104 8.33 12.11 -5.16
N ILE A 105 7.96 10.83 -5.00
CA ILE A 105 6.58 10.35 -5.10
C ILE A 105 6.23 9.68 -3.77
N LEU A 106 5.24 10.24 -3.07
CA LEU A 106 4.83 9.79 -1.75
C LEU A 106 3.40 9.27 -1.79
N LEU A 107 3.19 8.02 -1.41
CA LEU A 107 1.87 7.47 -1.14
C LEU A 107 1.39 7.92 0.23
N ILE A 108 0.16 8.43 0.30
CA ILE A 108 -0.47 8.89 1.54
C ILE A 108 -1.86 8.25 1.72
N GLY A 109 -2.65 8.76 2.66
CA GLY A 109 -4.03 8.33 2.85
C GLY A 109 -4.16 6.89 3.37
N ASP A 110 -5.20 6.21 2.90
CA ASP A 110 -5.57 4.86 3.32
C ASP A 110 -4.54 3.81 2.90
N TYR A 111 -4.02 3.94 1.68
CA TYR A 111 -3.02 3.02 1.14
C TYR A 111 -1.69 3.10 1.90
N ALA A 112 -1.28 4.28 2.37
CA ALA A 112 -0.12 4.40 3.25
C ALA A 112 -0.31 3.67 4.61
N LYS A 113 -1.57 3.41 5.00
CA LYS A 113 -1.93 2.62 6.19
C LYS A 113 -2.18 1.14 5.87
N GLY A 114 -2.14 0.75 4.59
CA GLY A 114 -2.40 -0.61 4.12
C GLY A 114 -3.89 -0.95 4.00
N ILE A 115 -4.74 0.05 3.79
CA ILE A 115 -6.17 -0.11 3.52
C ILE A 115 -6.40 0.09 2.03
N ASP A 116 -6.90 -0.94 1.33
CA ASP A 116 -7.35 -0.81 -0.06
C ASP A 116 -8.76 -0.21 -0.08
N SER A 117 -8.84 1.13 -0.16
CA SER A 117 -10.10 1.88 -0.22
C SER A 117 -10.56 2.18 -1.66
N GLY A 118 -9.79 1.77 -2.66
CA GLY A 118 -10.02 2.13 -4.06
C GLY A 118 -9.65 3.59 -4.43
N ASN A 119 -9.27 4.44 -3.48
CA ASN A 119 -8.78 5.80 -3.72
C ASN A 119 -7.29 5.91 -3.34
N ILE A 120 -6.42 6.04 -4.34
CA ILE A 120 -4.98 6.20 -4.14
C ILE A 120 -4.66 7.70 -4.14
N GLU A 121 -4.02 8.14 -3.06
CA GLU A 121 -3.60 9.52 -2.87
C GLU A 121 -2.08 9.62 -2.93
N ILE A 122 -1.57 10.45 -3.83
CA ILE A 122 -0.14 10.59 -4.09
C ILE A 122 0.29 12.05 -3.95
N PHE A 123 1.31 12.31 -3.15
CA PHE A 123 2.05 13.57 -3.17
C PHE A 123 3.19 13.50 -4.18
N LEU A 124 3.20 14.42 -5.12
CA LEU A 124 4.30 14.63 -6.07
C LEU A 124 5.10 15.84 -5.61
N ILE A 125 6.38 15.61 -5.31
CA ILE A 125 7.32 16.66 -4.96
C ILE A 125 8.21 16.92 -6.16
N GLY A 126 8.33 18.18 -6.56
CA GLY A 126 9.21 18.57 -7.65
C GLY A 126 9.08 20.05 -7.98
N LYS A 127 9.99 20.53 -8.83
CA LYS A 127 9.99 21.93 -9.29
C LYS A 127 9.29 22.04 -10.64
N ASN A 128 8.48 23.08 -10.81
CA ASN A 128 7.78 23.41 -12.05
C ASN A 128 6.89 22.28 -12.59
N LEU A 129 6.22 21.55 -11.69
CA LEU A 129 5.26 20.51 -12.07
C LEU A 129 4.05 21.14 -12.75
N ASN A 130 3.67 20.62 -13.92
CA ASN A 130 2.59 21.17 -14.73
C ASN A 130 1.23 20.59 -14.30
N MET A 131 0.34 21.45 -13.78
CA MET A 131 -1.00 21.09 -13.32
C MET A 131 -1.92 20.57 -14.43
N ASP A 132 -1.87 21.13 -15.65
CA ASP A 132 -2.77 20.76 -16.75
C ASP A 132 -2.52 19.32 -17.25
N TYR A 133 -1.31 18.81 -17.04
CA TYR A 133 -0.97 17.43 -17.36
C TYR A 133 -1.48 16.45 -16.32
N ILE A 134 -1.76 16.89 -15.09
CA ILE A 134 -2.14 16.02 -13.97
C ILE A 134 -3.54 15.50 -14.13
N GLU A 135 -4.51 16.35 -14.46
CA GLU A 135 -5.90 15.88 -14.65
C GLU A 135 -5.97 14.80 -15.74
N ASN A 136 -5.23 15.01 -16.84
CA ASN A 136 -5.10 14.02 -17.91
C ASN A 136 -4.34 12.76 -17.46
N LEU A 137 -3.39 12.90 -16.54
CA LEU A 137 -2.62 11.79 -15.96
C LEU A 137 -3.50 10.94 -15.06
N GLU A 138 -4.29 11.55 -14.18
CA GLU A 138 -5.26 10.89 -13.30
C GLU A 138 -6.20 10.05 -14.14
N ILE A 139 -6.89 10.65 -15.12
CA ILE A 139 -7.83 9.93 -16.00
C ILE A 139 -7.15 8.74 -16.70
N LYS A 140 -5.90 8.90 -17.16
CA LYS A 140 -5.16 7.82 -17.83
C LYS A 140 -4.83 6.69 -16.86
N ILE A 141 -4.32 7.02 -15.68
CA ILE A 141 -3.91 6.05 -14.66
C ILE A 141 -5.13 5.33 -14.11
N GLU A 142 -6.22 6.04 -13.80
CA GLU A 142 -7.46 5.43 -13.30
C GLU A 142 -7.98 4.34 -14.24
N LYS A 143 -7.91 4.58 -15.55
CA LYS A 143 -8.25 3.57 -16.58
C LYS A 143 -7.28 2.39 -16.61
N LEU A 144 -6.01 2.61 -16.29
CA LEU A 144 -4.97 1.58 -16.32
C LEU A 144 -5.07 0.64 -15.11
N ILE A 145 -5.32 1.17 -13.92
CA ILE A 145 -5.25 0.42 -12.66
C ILE A 145 -6.62 0.13 -12.03
N SER A 146 -7.70 0.66 -12.63
CA SER A 146 -9.09 0.54 -12.18
C SER A 146 -9.30 1.02 -10.74
N ARG A 147 -8.59 2.08 -10.33
CA ARG A 147 -8.69 2.72 -9.01
C ARG A 147 -8.65 4.22 -9.19
N LYS A 148 -9.36 4.96 -8.35
CA LYS A 148 -9.31 6.43 -8.35
C LYS A 148 -7.91 6.88 -7.92
N VAL A 149 -7.34 7.87 -8.59
CA VAL A 149 -6.03 8.42 -8.24
C VAL A 149 -6.14 9.93 -8.10
N THR A 150 -5.66 10.46 -6.98
CA THR A 150 -5.64 11.90 -6.71
C THR A 150 -4.20 12.33 -6.43
N PHE A 151 -3.69 13.26 -7.22
CA PHE A 151 -2.35 13.84 -7.06
C PHE A 151 -2.40 15.16 -6.29
N TYR A 152 -1.46 15.34 -5.37
CA TYR A 152 -1.20 16.58 -4.66
C TYR A 152 0.20 17.07 -5.01
N LEU A 153 0.30 18.29 -5.51
CA LEU A 153 1.59 18.90 -5.80
C LEU A 153 2.15 19.67 -4.61
N SER A 154 3.45 19.55 -4.40
CA SER A 154 4.17 20.45 -3.50
C SER A 154 5.63 20.59 -3.91
N SER A 155 6.27 21.68 -3.53
CA SER A 155 7.74 21.80 -3.57
C SER A 155 8.42 21.16 -2.35
N LYS A 156 7.66 20.87 -1.30
CA LYS A 156 8.15 20.21 -0.08
C LYS A 156 7.03 19.45 0.63
N PHE A 157 7.31 18.26 1.13
CA PHE A 157 6.37 17.55 1.99
C PHE A 157 6.57 17.98 3.45
N SER A 158 5.55 18.63 4.02
CA SER A 158 5.56 19.10 5.42
C SER A 158 4.41 18.50 6.25
N SER A 159 3.86 17.37 5.82
CA SER A 159 2.73 16.76 6.51
C SER A 159 3.19 15.81 7.61
N LYS A 160 2.51 15.85 8.77
CA LYS A 160 2.65 14.86 9.85
C LYS A 160 1.96 13.54 9.54
N GLN A 161 1.25 13.45 8.40
CA GLN A 161 0.55 12.22 8.02
C GLN A 161 1.52 11.12 7.66
N LYS A 162 1.08 9.87 7.85
CA LYS A 162 1.83 8.70 7.43
C LYS A 162 1.97 8.70 5.91
N SER A 163 3.21 8.55 5.43
CA SER A 163 3.54 8.42 4.01
C SER A 163 4.43 7.21 3.77
N ILE A 164 4.42 6.72 2.53
CA ILE A 164 5.35 5.72 2.02
C ILE A 164 6.03 6.32 0.79
N VAL A 165 7.37 6.38 0.81
CA VAL A 165 8.15 6.81 -0.35
C VAL A 165 8.06 5.72 -1.42
N LEU A 166 7.45 6.05 -2.56
CA LEU A 166 7.41 5.19 -3.73
C LEU A 166 8.61 5.44 -4.65
N TYR A 167 9.09 6.67 -4.70
CA TYR A 167 10.25 7.09 -5.49
C TYR A 167 10.93 8.29 -4.84
N ILE A 168 12.27 8.33 -4.93
CA ILE A 168 13.11 9.48 -4.58
C ILE A 168 14.23 9.57 -5.62
N ASN A 169 14.43 10.75 -6.18
CA ASN A 169 15.54 11.05 -7.07
C ASN A 169 16.78 11.35 -6.22
N ASN A 170 17.78 10.45 -6.25
CA ASN A 170 19.05 10.61 -5.54
C ASN A 170 20.10 11.30 -6.43
#